data_AF-A0A2U9IWJ8-F1
#
_entry.id   AF-A0A2U9IWJ8-F1
#
_cell.length_a   1.000
_cell.length_b   1.000
_cell.length_c   1.000
_cell.angle_alpha   90.00
_cell.angle_beta   90.00
_cell.angle_gamma   90.00
#
_symmetry.space_group_name_H-M   'P 1'
#
loop_
_entity.id
_entity.type
_entity.pdbx_description
1 polymer ?
#
loop_
_entity_poly.entity_id
_entity_poly.type
_entity_poly.pdbx_seq_one_letter_code
_entity_poly.pdbx_strand_id
1 'polypeptide(L)'
;MVDICRLSESVKCTIINLDELITASEKHADLLVYCNNIVIVIEETRKMKSSDITQILETLNDIRRNKDRYGIKSDLLKFVGLVHFTRGADPISIKLLLTKTGRDFVLDKANCCEDLIRKIEKMKY
;
A
#
# COMPACT_ATOMS: atom_id res chain seq x y z
N MET A 1 14.98 -3.35 -1.36
CA MET A 1 14.88 -3.39 -2.83
C MET A 1 13.51 -2.80 -3.08
N VAL A 2 13.40 -1.52 -3.47
CA VAL A 2 12.11 -0.85 -3.32
C VAL A 2 11.76 -0.15 -4.62
N ASP A 3 10.51 -0.36 -5.04
CA ASP A 3 9.95 -0.10 -6.37
C ASP A 3 10.30 -1.18 -7.43
N ILE A 4 9.98 -2.44 -7.15
CA ILE A 4 10.20 -3.56 -8.10
C ILE A 4 9.49 -3.30 -9.44
N CYS A 5 8.36 -2.59 -9.40
CA CYS A 5 7.53 -2.33 -10.57
C CYS A 5 7.82 -1.02 -11.30
N ARG A 6 8.86 -0.25 -10.91
CA ARG A 6 9.19 1.07 -11.50
C ARG A 6 7.98 2.00 -11.57
N LEU A 7 7.20 2.02 -10.48
CA LEU A 7 6.08 2.91 -10.28
C LEU A 7 6.50 4.36 -10.46
N SER A 8 7.72 4.74 -10.06
CA SER A 8 8.26 6.09 -10.22
C SER A 8 8.32 6.58 -11.67
N GLU A 9 8.51 5.66 -12.62
CA GLU A 9 8.50 5.94 -14.06
C GLU A 9 7.09 5.82 -14.66
N SER A 10 6.20 5.06 -14.02
CA SER A 10 4.94 4.61 -14.60
C SER A 10 3.73 5.40 -14.10
N VAL A 11 3.78 5.96 -12.89
CA VAL A 11 2.66 6.68 -12.27
C VAL A 11 3.08 8.11 -11.88
N LYS A 12 2.26 9.10 -12.25
CA LYS A 12 2.46 10.51 -11.85
C LYS A 12 2.01 10.75 -10.41
N CYS A 13 2.73 10.20 -9.45
CA CYS A 13 2.46 10.34 -8.01
C CYS A 13 3.75 10.53 -7.23
N THR A 14 3.65 11.06 -6.01
CA THR A 14 4.76 11.01 -5.06
C THR A 14 4.90 9.58 -4.59
N ILE A 15 6.11 9.03 -4.69
CA ILE A 15 6.43 7.68 -4.24
C ILE A 15 7.51 7.79 -3.17
N ILE A 16 7.27 7.12 -2.06
CA ILE A 16 8.09 7.16 -0.88
C ILE A 16 8.43 5.72 -0.54
N ASN A 17 9.72 5.43 -0.49
CA ASN A 17 10.24 4.23 0.12
C ASN A 17 10.11 4.35 1.65
N LEU A 18 9.32 3.49 2.28
CA LEU A 18 9.08 3.58 3.71
C LEU A 18 10.28 3.10 4.53
N ASP A 19 11.15 2.23 3.98
CA ASP A 19 12.42 1.85 4.59
C ASP A 19 13.35 3.07 4.82
N GLU A 20 13.19 4.14 4.03
CA GLU A 20 14.02 5.35 4.12
C GLU A 20 13.50 6.36 5.16
N LEU A 21 12.21 6.27 5.52
CA LEU A 21 11.57 7.19 6.46
C LEU A 21 11.37 6.60 7.85
N ILE A 22 11.29 5.28 7.93
CA ILE A 22 10.91 4.56 9.13
C ILE A 22 12.11 3.73 9.60
N THR A 23 12.36 3.76 10.92
CA THR A 23 13.42 2.96 11.53
C THR A 23 13.10 1.47 11.36
N ALA A 24 14.10 0.65 11.03
CA ALA A 24 13.95 -0.80 10.80
C ALA A 24 13.31 -1.60 11.97
N SER A 25 13.17 -1.00 13.16
CA SER A 25 12.49 -1.61 14.31
C SER A 25 10.96 -1.50 14.25
N GLU A 26 10.41 -0.58 13.47
CA GLU A 26 8.96 -0.43 13.30
C GLU A 26 8.51 -1.32 12.14
N LYS A 27 7.38 -2.04 12.29
CA LYS A 27 6.81 -2.79 11.17
C LYS A 27 6.04 -1.83 10.27
N HIS A 28 6.42 -1.77 9.01
CA HIS A 28 5.77 -0.93 8.01
C HIS A 28 5.80 -1.63 6.67
N ALA A 29 4.89 -1.25 5.78
CA ALA A 29 4.93 -1.75 4.41
C ALA A 29 6.13 -1.17 3.64
N ASP A 30 6.41 -1.68 2.44
CA ASP A 30 7.58 -1.24 1.66
C ASP A 30 7.41 0.18 1.07
N LEU A 31 6.22 0.49 0.56
CA LEU A 31 6.01 1.67 -0.29
C LEU A 31 4.77 2.47 0.12
N LEU A 32 4.89 3.79 -0.03
CA LEU A 32 3.80 4.75 0.04
C LEU A 32 3.70 5.51 -1.29
N VAL A 33 2.53 5.50 -1.89
CA VAL A 33 2.17 6.29 -3.07
C VAL A 33 1.11 7.31 -2.67
N TYR A 34 1.37 8.58 -2.95
CA TYR A 34 0.50 9.70 -2.62
C TYR A 34 0.28 10.62 -3.82
N CYS A 35 -0.98 10.80 -4.21
CA CYS A 35 -1.42 11.73 -5.26
C CYS A 35 -2.94 11.92 -5.15
N ASN A 36 -3.52 12.99 -5.72
CA ASN A 36 -4.97 13.20 -5.84
C ASN A 36 -5.80 12.90 -4.56
N ASN A 37 -5.30 13.26 -3.38
CA ASN A 37 -5.96 12.98 -2.09
C ASN A 37 -6.20 11.47 -1.80
N ILE A 38 -5.43 10.59 -2.44
CA ILE A 38 -5.40 9.16 -2.15
C ILE A 38 -4.03 8.77 -1.63
N VAL A 39 -4.03 8.01 -0.54
CA VAL A 39 -2.86 7.37 0.06
C VAL A 39 -2.95 5.89 -0.26
N ILE A 40 -1.96 5.36 -0.96
CA ILE A 40 -1.85 3.95 -1.29
C ILE A 40 -0.60 3.40 -0.62
N VAL A 41 -0.76 2.44 0.27
CA VAL A 41 0.34 1.69 0.90
C VAL A 41 0.48 0.37 0.17
N ILE A 42 1.71 0.00 -0.20
CA ILE A 42 2.00 -1.20 -0.97
C ILE A 42 2.99 -2.08 -0.20
N GLU A 43 2.62 -3.34 -0.02
CA GLU A 43 3.51 -4.40 0.47
C GLU A 43 3.89 -5.32 -0.70
N GLU A 44 5.19 -5.45 -0.98
CA GLU A 44 5.75 -6.30 -2.03
C GLU A 44 6.21 -7.64 -1.42
N THR A 45 5.52 -8.71 -1.79
CA THR A 45 5.81 -10.05 -1.26
C THR A 45 5.91 -11.08 -2.37
N ARG A 46 6.56 -12.22 -2.12
CA ARG A 46 6.50 -13.34 -3.09
C ARG A 46 5.16 -14.06 -3.02
N LYS A 47 4.64 -14.26 -1.82
CA LYS A 47 3.38 -14.95 -1.56
C LYS A 47 2.65 -14.21 -0.46
N MET A 48 1.45 -13.74 -0.77
CA MET A 48 0.62 -12.99 0.17
C MET A 48 0.21 -13.86 1.37
N LYS A 49 0.40 -13.29 2.56
CA LYS A 49 0.08 -13.85 3.87
C LYS A 49 -0.75 -12.85 4.70
N SER A 50 -1.29 -13.33 5.82
CA SER A 50 -2.06 -12.50 6.74
C SER A 50 -1.20 -11.44 7.45
N SER A 51 0.09 -11.73 7.66
CA SER A 51 1.08 -10.77 8.17
C SER A 51 1.17 -9.52 7.30
N ASP A 52 1.16 -9.71 5.99
CA ASP A 52 1.32 -8.66 4.97
C ASP A 52 0.12 -7.69 5.05
N ILE A 53 -1.08 -8.23 5.25
CA ILE A 53 -2.31 -7.45 5.45
C ILE A 53 -2.27 -6.67 6.77
N THR A 54 -1.80 -7.31 7.84
CA THR A 54 -1.64 -6.65 9.15
C THR A 54 -0.65 -5.49 9.06
N GLN A 55 0.48 -5.68 8.38
CA GLN A 55 1.52 -4.67 8.19
C GLN A 55 1.00 -3.46 7.39
N ILE A 56 0.24 -3.70 6.32
CA ILE A 56 -0.46 -2.64 5.59
C ILE A 56 -1.41 -1.87 6.52
N LEU A 57 -2.21 -2.55 7.32
CA LEU A 57 -3.17 -1.90 8.23
C LEU A 57 -2.47 -1.08 9.31
N GLU A 58 -1.39 -1.60 9.89
CA GLU A 58 -0.56 -0.88 10.86
C GLU A 58 0.02 0.40 10.23
N THR A 59 0.57 0.29 9.02
CA THR A 59 1.12 1.42 8.26
C THR A 59 0.06 2.47 7.93
N LEU A 60 -1.11 2.05 7.42
CA LEU A 60 -2.21 2.98 7.11
C LEU A 60 -2.72 3.71 8.36
N ASN A 61 -2.81 3.02 9.50
CA ASN A 61 -3.20 3.64 10.76
C ASN A 61 -2.14 4.63 11.25
N ASP A 62 -0.85 4.32 11.10
CA ASP A 62 0.23 5.23 11.46
C ASP A 62 0.19 6.49 10.58
N ILE A 63 0.11 6.33 9.26
CA ILE A 63 0.01 7.46 8.32
C ILE A 63 -1.21 8.33 8.63
N ARG A 64 -2.36 7.72 8.92
CA ARG A 64 -3.58 8.45 9.26
C ARG A 64 -3.43 9.32 10.50
N ARG A 65 -2.63 8.88 11.49
CA ARG A 65 -2.37 9.62 12.74
C ARG A 65 -1.23 10.63 12.60
N ASN A 66 -0.25 10.33 11.75
CA ASN A 66 1.02 11.02 11.65
C ASN A 66 1.28 11.57 10.24
N LYS A 67 0.25 12.12 9.56
CA LYS A 67 0.31 12.53 8.14
C LYS A 67 1.50 13.44 7.80
N ASP A 68 1.83 14.37 8.70
CA ASP A 68 2.92 15.32 8.51
C ASP A 68 4.30 14.64 8.40
N ARG A 69 4.50 13.51 9.13
CA ARG A 69 5.73 12.68 9.03
C ARG A 69 5.96 12.19 7.59
N TYR A 70 4.87 11.96 6.85
CA TYR A 70 4.87 11.43 5.50
C TYR A 70 4.71 12.52 4.42
N GLY A 71 4.72 13.80 4.81
CA GLY A 71 4.55 14.92 3.88
C GLY A 71 3.14 15.05 3.29
N ILE A 72 2.13 14.44 3.91
CA ILE A 72 0.75 14.43 3.42
C ILE A 72 -0.03 15.61 4.02
N LYS A 73 -0.45 16.55 3.18
CA LYS A 73 -1.07 17.82 3.61
C LYS A 73 -2.60 17.86 3.61
N SER A 74 -3.25 16.83 3.09
CA SER A 74 -4.70 16.84 2.87
C SER A 74 -5.46 16.12 3.99
N ASP A 75 -6.59 16.69 4.38
CA ASP A 75 -7.46 16.10 5.40
C ASP A 75 -8.46 15.09 4.86
N LEU A 76 -8.93 15.32 3.64
CA LEU A 76 -9.88 14.45 2.94
C LEU A 76 -9.14 13.38 2.16
N LEU A 77 -8.64 12.36 2.86
CA LEU A 77 -7.87 11.29 2.24
C LEU A 77 -8.67 10.00 2.12
N LYS A 78 -8.59 9.40 0.94
CA LYS A 78 -8.93 7.99 0.75
C LYS A 78 -7.68 7.15 1.04
N PHE A 79 -7.82 6.15 1.90
CA PHE A 79 -6.72 5.26 2.26
C PHE A 79 -6.91 3.89 1.62
N VAL A 80 -5.86 3.43 0.95
CA VAL A 80 -5.84 2.15 0.22
C VAL A 80 -4.62 1.35 0.61
N GLY A 81 -4.80 0.05 0.80
CA GLY A 81 -3.72 -0.92 0.97
C GLY A 81 -3.69 -1.90 -0.19
N LEU A 82 -2.52 -2.12 -0.78
CA LEU A 82 -2.29 -3.09 -1.86
C LEU A 82 -1.23 -4.10 -1.44
N VAL A 83 -1.58 -5.39 -1.47
CA VAL A 83 -0.56 -6.43 -1.45
C VAL A 83 -0.18 -6.77 -2.88
N HIS A 84 1.06 -6.51 -3.26
CA HIS A 84 1.64 -6.96 -4.51
C HIS A 84 2.36 -8.29 -4.31
N PHE A 85 1.97 -9.32 -5.08
CA PHE A 85 2.58 -10.64 -4.98
C PHE A 85 2.86 -11.26 -6.33
N THR A 86 3.86 -12.15 -6.41
CA THR A 86 4.30 -12.76 -7.69
C THR A 86 4.04 -14.26 -7.82
N ARG A 87 3.84 -14.99 -6.70
CA ARG A 87 3.67 -16.47 -6.72
C ARG A 87 2.30 -16.96 -6.25
N GLY A 88 1.51 -16.10 -5.63
CA GLY A 88 0.13 -16.42 -5.25
C GLY A 88 -0.27 -15.86 -3.88
N ALA A 89 -1.47 -16.20 -3.47
CA ALA A 89 -2.07 -15.80 -2.21
C ALA A 89 -2.73 -17.01 -1.56
N ASP A 90 -2.60 -17.18 -0.25
CA ASP A 90 -3.37 -18.22 0.43
C ASP A 90 -4.84 -17.78 0.64
N PRO A 91 -5.80 -18.73 0.67
CA PRO A 91 -7.21 -18.39 0.81
C PRO A 91 -7.58 -17.65 2.11
N ILE A 92 -6.85 -17.89 3.20
CA ILE A 92 -7.11 -17.25 4.49
C ILE A 92 -6.76 -15.77 4.39
N SER A 93 -5.64 -15.44 3.77
CA SER A 93 -5.23 -14.05 3.52
C SER A 93 -6.20 -13.34 2.59
N ILE A 94 -6.71 -13.99 1.54
CA ILE A 94 -7.75 -13.39 0.68
C ILE A 94 -9.00 -13.07 1.50
N LYS A 95 -9.46 -14.00 2.35
CA LYS A 95 -10.63 -13.80 3.20
C LYS A 95 -10.42 -12.68 4.22
N LEU A 96 -9.23 -12.61 4.82
CA LEU A 96 -8.87 -11.55 5.76
C LEU A 96 -8.90 -10.18 5.08
N LEU A 97 -8.29 -10.07 3.89
CA LEU A 97 -8.26 -8.84 3.11
C LEU A 97 -9.68 -8.32 2.83
N LEU A 98 -10.58 -9.20 2.37
CA LEU A 98 -11.98 -8.84 2.12
C LEU A 98 -12.73 -8.42 3.39
N THR A 99 -12.43 -9.04 4.53
CA THR A 99 -13.08 -8.74 5.81
C THR A 99 -12.59 -7.42 6.40
N LYS A 100 -11.34 -7.04 6.12
CA LYS A 100 -10.71 -5.80 6.62
C LYS A 100 -10.92 -4.61 5.70
N THR A 101 -11.30 -4.85 4.44
CA THR A 101 -11.79 -3.80 3.54
C THR A 101 -13.09 -3.22 4.11
N GLY A 102 -13.21 -1.88 4.13
CA GLY A 102 -14.36 -1.22 4.76
C GLY A 102 -14.38 0.29 4.52
N ARG A 103 -15.10 1.00 5.41
CA ARG A 103 -15.29 2.45 5.30
C ARG A 103 -14.00 3.24 5.46
N ASP A 104 -13.12 2.82 6.37
CA ASP A 104 -11.88 3.53 6.69
C ASP A 104 -10.75 3.23 5.70
N PHE A 105 -10.66 1.99 5.23
CA PHE A 105 -9.58 1.49 4.38
C PHE A 105 -10.12 0.60 3.28
N VAL A 106 -9.67 0.83 2.04
CA VAL A 106 -9.88 -0.10 0.93
C VAL A 106 -8.64 -0.97 0.80
N LEU A 107 -8.80 -2.27 0.98
CA LEU A 107 -7.74 -3.24 0.73
C LEU A 107 -8.00 -4.00 -0.57
N ASP A 108 -6.96 -4.13 -1.38
CA ASP A 108 -6.96 -4.93 -2.60
C ASP A 108 -5.58 -5.58 -2.79
N LYS A 109 -5.42 -6.35 -3.86
CA LYS A 109 -4.21 -7.09 -4.17
C LYS A 109 -3.90 -7.02 -5.66
N ALA A 110 -2.63 -7.16 -5.99
CA ALA A 110 -2.13 -7.22 -7.37
C ALA A 110 -1.18 -8.42 -7.52
N ASN A 111 -1.35 -9.21 -8.59
CA ASN A 111 -0.56 -10.43 -8.81
C ASN A 111 0.62 -10.25 -9.78
N CYS A 112 0.80 -9.06 -10.33
CA CYS A 112 1.94 -8.68 -11.17
C CYS A 112 2.07 -7.14 -11.21
N CYS A 113 3.17 -6.63 -11.77
CA CYS A 113 3.41 -5.18 -11.86
C CYS A 113 2.40 -4.47 -12.76
N GLU A 114 1.99 -5.07 -13.87
CA GLU A 114 0.97 -4.49 -14.76
C GLU A 114 -0.38 -4.33 -14.03
N ASP A 115 -0.79 -5.34 -13.25
CA ASP A 115 -2.01 -5.27 -12.45
C ASP A 115 -1.91 -4.23 -11.33
N LEU A 116 -0.72 -4.12 -10.70
CA LEU A 116 -0.46 -3.11 -9.66
C LEU A 116 -0.62 -1.70 -10.22
N ILE A 117 0.08 -1.38 -11.32
CA ILE A 117 0.02 -0.07 -11.98
C ILE A 117 -1.42 0.23 -12.42
N ARG A 118 -2.08 -0.72 -13.08
CA ARG A 118 -3.48 -0.57 -13.53
C ARG A 118 -4.43 -0.27 -12.37
N LYS A 119 -4.27 -0.93 -11.22
CA LYS A 119 -5.08 -0.69 -10.02
C LYS A 119 -4.81 0.69 -9.44
N ILE A 120 -3.55 1.09 -9.33
CA ILE A 120 -3.16 2.42 -8.86
C ILE A 120 -3.83 3.49 -9.75
N GLU A 121 -3.68 3.39 -11.08
CA GLU A 121 -4.29 4.35 -12.01
C GLU A 121 -5.82 4.38 -11.89
N LYS A 122 -6.47 3.22 -11.78
CA LYS A 122 -7.94 3.16 -11.61
C LYS A 122 -8.42 3.83 -10.31
N MET A 123 -7.60 3.80 -9.25
CA MET A 123 -7.99 4.33 -7.93
C MET A 123 -7.80 5.84 -7.80
N LYS A 124 -7.05 6.47 -8.72
CA LYS A 124 -6.84 7.93 -8.76
C LYS A 124 -8.06 8.73 -9.26
N TYR A 125 -9.01 8.05 -9.92
CA TYR A 125 -10.22 8.60 -10.51
C TYR A 125 -11.46 8.08 -9.78
#